data_AF-A0A1S4EAH7-F1
#
_entry.id   AF-A0A1S4EAH7-F1
#
_cell.length_a   1.000
_cell.length_b   1.000
_cell.length_c   1.000
_cell.angle_alpha   90.00
_cell.angle_beta   90.00
_cell.angle_gamma   90.00
#
_symmetry.space_group_name_H-M   'P 1'
#
loop_
_entity.id
_entity.type
_entity.pdbx_description
1 polymer ?
#
loop_
_entity_poly.entity_id
_entity_poly.type
_entity_poly.pdbx_seq_one_letter_code
_entity_poly.pdbx_strand_id
1 'polypeptide(L)'
;MTDNGSIIYGLEFQVRALSAVVAETEAIKFLIGTQSTKMTNNQVHLIHLDEDDSLNSQIFQHKEGEIWSLSSSPHDSSLISTCYNSLTSDMNCVMGSALWRIPDTQSDTTPVLELVQTLDTQSHGSEVKVSKKHLIIPGSK
;
A
#
# COMPACT_ATOMS: atom_id res chain seq x y z
N MET A 1 -35.10 -10.66 8.26
CA MET A 1 -33.68 -10.85 8.63
C MET A 1 -32.93 -10.91 7.33
N THR A 2 -32.33 -9.80 6.92
CA THR A 2 -31.46 -9.80 5.73
C THR A 2 -30.23 -10.62 6.08
N ASP A 3 -30.01 -11.67 5.30
CA ASP A 3 -28.80 -12.47 5.35
C ASP A 3 -27.67 -11.57 4.84
N ASN A 4 -27.01 -10.85 5.75
CA ASN A 4 -25.80 -10.09 5.45
C ASN A 4 -24.68 -11.10 5.18
N GLY A 5 -24.69 -11.65 3.96
CA GLY A 5 -23.68 -12.60 3.51
C GLY A 5 -22.28 -12.02 3.69
N SER A 6 -21.34 -12.86 4.10
CA SER A 6 -19.94 -12.44 4.21
C SER A 6 -19.37 -12.13 2.82
N ILE A 7 -18.85 -10.92 2.65
CA ILE A 7 -18.15 -10.50 1.43
C ILE A 7 -16.72 -11.06 1.48
N ILE A 8 -16.28 -11.73 0.41
CA ILE A 8 -14.96 -12.37 0.33
C ILE A 8 -14.20 -11.82 -0.88
N TYR A 9 -12.99 -11.33 -0.65
CA TYR A 9 -12.03 -10.96 -1.70
C TYR A 9 -10.90 -11.96 -1.77
N GLY A 10 -10.73 -12.62 -2.91
CA GLY A 10 -9.65 -13.57 -3.17
C GLY A 10 -8.37 -12.85 -3.58
N LEU A 11 -7.23 -13.32 -3.04
CA LEU A 11 -5.91 -12.80 -3.36
C LEU A 11 -5.07 -13.86 -4.08
N GLU A 12 -4.41 -13.48 -5.17
CA GLU A 12 -3.53 -14.38 -5.92
C GLU A 12 -2.20 -14.63 -5.19
N PHE A 13 -1.65 -13.60 -4.56
CA PHE A 13 -0.39 -13.64 -3.84
C PHE A 13 -0.59 -13.57 -2.33
N GLN A 14 0.37 -14.10 -1.58
CA GLN A 14 0.40 -13.94 -0.13
C GLN A 14 0.45 -12.45 0.23
N VAL A 15 -0.27 -12.07 1.28
CA VAL A 15 -0.36 -10.68 1.74
C VAL A 15 0.17 -10.55 3.15
N ARG A 16 0.70 -9.37 3.45
CA ARG A 16 1.28 -9.07 4.77
C ARG A 16 0.75 -7.79 5.38
N ALA A 17 0.43 -6.80 4.56
CA ALA A 17 0.04 -5.48 5.03
C ALA A 17 -1.40 -5.15 4.60
N LEU A 18 -2.16 -4.56 5.51
CA LEU A 18 -3.51 -4.06 5.30
C LEU A 18 -3.62 -2.67 5.94
N SER A 19 -4.18 -1.70 5.22
CA SER A 19 -4.42 -0.34 5.72
C SER A 19 -5.75 0.20 5.21
N ALA A 20 -6.52 0.86 6.07
CA ALA A 20 -7.63 1.69 5.60
C ALA A 20 -7.09 2.92 4.85
N VAL A 21 -7.87 3.47 3.91
CA VAL A 21 -7.60 4.76 3.26
C VAL A 21 -8.35 5.84 4.02
N VAL A 22 -7.70 6.42 5.04
CA VAL A 22 -8.40 7.30 5.99
C VAL A 22 -8.64 8.72 5.48
N ALA A 23 -8.00 9.11 4.37
CA ALA A 23 -8.27 10.37 3.69
C ALA A 23 -9.52 10.32 2.80
N GLU A 24 -10.09 9.14 2.56
CA GLU A 24 -11.37 8.98 1.88
C GLU A 24 -12.49 8.98 2.92
N THR A 25 -13.39 9.95 2.86
CA THR A 25 -14.51 10.11 3.80
C THR A 25 -15.84 9.66 3.23
N GLU A 26 -15.96 9.63 1.91
CA GLU A 26 -17.22 9.33 1.22
C GLU A 26 -17.36 7.84 0.86
N ALA A 27 -16.30 7.05 1.05
CA ALA A 27 -16.20 5.69 0.57
C ALA A 27 -15.31 4.83 1.48
N ILE A 28 -15.68 3.55 1.64
CA ILE A 28 -14.88 2.60 2.41
C ILE A 28 -13.83 1.99 1.50
N LYS A 29 -12.57 2.39 1.69
CA LYS A 29 -11.44 1.89 0.91
C LYS A 29 -10.35 1.26 1.77
N PHE A 30 -9.81 0.14 1.30
CA PHE A 30 -8.72 -0.59 1.93
C PHE A 30 -7.57 -0.81 0.94
N LEU A 31 -6.35 -0.77 1.45
CA LEU A 31 -5.13 -1.07 0.73
C LEU A 31 -4.53 -2.37 1.26
N ILE A 32 -4.15 -3.27 0.36
CA ILE A 32 -3.52 -4.54 0.69
C ILE A 32 -2.16 -4.62 -0.01
N GLY A 33 -1.10 -4.89 0.73
CA GLY A 33 0.24 -5.12 0.22
C GLY A 33 0.59 -6.59 0.16
N THR A 34 1.03 -7.07 -1.01
CA THR A 34 1.48 -8.44 -1.21
C THR A 34 2.92 -8.65 -0.73
N GLN A 35 3.25 -9.91 -0.47
CA GLN A 35 4.57 -10.39 -0.11
C GLN A 35 4.93 -11.55 -1.05
N SER A 36 5.67 -11.24 -2.11
CA SER A 36 6.21 -12.21 -3.05
C SER A 36 7.73 -12.26 -2.96
N THR A 37 8.27 -13.48 -2.85
CA THR A 37 9.71 -13.75 -2.92
C THR A 37 10.30 -13.42 -4.29
N LYS A 38 9.45 -13.33 -5.33
CA LYS A 38 9.82 -12.78 -6.64
C LYS A 38 9.62 -11.27 -6.58
N MET A 39 10.71 -10.51 -6.46
CA MET A 39 10.72 -9.05 -6.29
C MET A 39 9.79 -8.30 -7.26
N THR A 40 9.69 -8.77 -8.51
CA THR A 40 8.91 -8.14 -9.58
C THR A 40 7.40 -8.32 -9.47
N ASN A 41 6.91 -9.13 -8.53
CA ASN A 41 5.50 -9.51 -8.45
C ASN A 41 4.77 -8.86 -7.27
N ASN A 42 5.43 -7.96 -6.55
CA ASN A 42 4.80 -7.28 -5.42
C ASN A 42 3.81 -6.23 -5.93
N GLN A 43 2.66 -6.17 -5.27
CA GLN A 43 1.49 -5.42 -5.72
C GLN A 43 0.79 -4.79 -4.53
N VAL A 44 0.13 -3.67 -4.78
CA VAL A 44 -0.82 -3.04 -3.86
C VAL A 44 -2.21 -3.13 -4.46
N HIS A 45 -3.13 -3.75 -3.75
CA HIS A 45 -4.55 -3.75 -4.11
C HIS A 45 -5.25 -2.62 -3.40
N LEU A 46 -5.98 -1.79 -4.12
CA LEU A 46 -6.96 -0.85 -3.59
C LEU A 46 -8.34 -1.46 -3.75
N ILE A 47 -8.97 -1.80 -2.64
CA ILE A 47 -10.32 -2.33 -2.58
C ILE A 47 -11.26 -1.20 -2.18
N HIS A 48 -12.37 -1.09 -2.90
CA HIS A 48 -13.47 -0.20 -2.63
C HIS A 48 -14.70 -1.05 -2.31
N LEU A 49 -15.30 -0.81 -1.15
CA LEU A 49 -16.57 -1.40 -0.76
C LEU A 49 -17.67 -0.38 -1.08
N ASP A 50 -18.53 -0.74 -2.02
CA ASP A 50 -19.67 0.06 -2.44
C ASP A 50 -20.84 -0.11 -1.44
N GLU A 51 -21.82 0.79 -1.50
CA GLU A 51 -22.99 0.80 -0.61
C GLU A 51 -23.90 -0.44 -0.79
N ASP A 52 -23.79 -1.13 -1.91
CA ASP A 52 -24.55 -2.34 -2.25
C ASP A 52 -23.86 -3.65 -1.82
N ASP A 53 -22.87 -3.56 -0.92
CA ASP A 53 -22.03 -4.67 -0.47
C ASP A 53 -21.22 -5.34 -1.61
N SER A 54 -20.97 -4.62 -2.72
CA SER A 54 -20.08 -5.07 -3.79
C SER A 54 -18.64 -4.58 -3.58
N LEU A 55 -17.66 -5.38 -4.02
CA LEU A 55 -16.24 -5.01 -3.97
C LEU A 55 -15.71 -4.70 -5.37
N ASN A 56 -15.16 -3.51 -5.53
CA ASN A 56 -14.33 -3.14 -6.66
C ASN A 56 -12.86 -3.17 -6.23
N SER A 57 -11.97 -3.62 -7.12
CA SER A 57 -10.54 -3.64 -6.81
C SER A 57 -9.69 -3.13 -7.96
N GLN A 58 -8.66 -2.37 -7.61
CA GLN A 58 -7.60 -1.94 -8.52
C GLN A 58 -6.26 -2.48 -8.02
N ILE A 59 -5.37 -2.84 -8.94
CA ILE A 59 -4.09 -3.47 -8.62
C ILE A 59 -2.97 -2.59 -9.18
N PHE A 60 -1.99 -2.28 -8.34
CA PHE A 60 -0.84 -1.46 -8.70
C PHE A 60 0.46 -2.23 -8.46
N GLN A 61 1.37 -2.26 -9.44
CA GLN A 61 2.68 -2.88 -9.28
C GLN A 61 3.56 -2.06 -8.33
N HIS A 62 4.24 -2.76 -7.42
CA HIS A 62 5.25 -2.22 -6.51
C HIS A 62 6.63 -2.74 -6.92
N LYS A 63 7.52 -1.82 -7.33
CA LYS A 63 8.80 -2.16 -7.98
C LYS A 63 9.94 -2.51 -7.03
N GLU A 64 9.84 -2.14 -5.76
CA GLU A 64 11.01 -2.11 -4.88
C GLU A 64 11.16 -3.36 -4.01
N GLY A 65 10.17 -4.25 -3.98
CA GLY A 65 10.28 -5.56 -3.36
C GLY A 65 9.11 -5.91 -2.44
N GLU A 66 9.38 -6.77 -1.46
CA GLU A 66 8.36 -7.31 -0.57
C GLU A 66 7.78 -6.23 0.33
N ILE A 67 6.46 -6.09 0.38
CA ILE A 67 5.82 -5.07 1.22
C ILE A 67 5.71 -5.58 2.65
N TRP A 68 6.40 -4.92 3.57
CA TRP A 68 6.41 -5.25 5.00
C TRP A 68 5.41 -4.42 5.79
N SER A 69 5.23 -3.16 5.40
CA SER A 69 4.27 -2.25 6.00
C SER A 69 3.68 -1.35 4.91
N LEU A 70 2.42 -1.00 5.08
CA LEU A 70 1.65 -0.14 4.18
C LEU A 70 0.80 0.81 5.03
N SER A 71 0.82 2.09 4.70
CA SER A 71 0.01 3.12 5.36
C SER A 71 -0.49 4.09 4.31
N SER A 72 -1.78 4.43 4.38
CA SER A 72 -2.32 5.57 3.63
C SER A 72 -1.89 6.90 4.27
N SER A 73 -1.90 7.97 3.47
CA SER A 73 -1.80 9.33 3.97
C SER A 73 -3.17 9.77 4.53
N PRO A 74 -3.20 10.46 5.68
CA PRO A 74 -4.46 10.97 6.23
C PRO A 74 -4.95 12.27 5.59
N HIS A 75 -4.16 12.86 4.69
CA HIS A 75 -4.47 14.13 4.02
C HIS A 75 -4.69 14.01 2.51
N ASP A 76 -4.30 12.90 1.89
CA ASP A 76 -4.35 12.68 0.44
C ASP A 76 -4.56 11.19 0.17
N SER A 77 -5.72 10.81 -0.35
CA SER A 77 -6.09 9.41 -0.61
C SER A 77 -5.25 8.75 -1.70
N SER A 78 -4.58 9.54 -2.55
CA SER A 78 -3.67 9.04 -3.59
C SER A 78 -2.26 8.75 -3.07
N LEU A 79 -1.91 9.17 -1.85
CA LEU A 79 -0.57 9.00 -1.29
C LEU A 79 -0.51 7.86 -0.29
N ILE A 80 0.43 6.94 -0.51
CA ILE A 80 0.67 5.79 0.36
C ILE A 80 2.16 5.68 0.70
N SER A 81 2.49 5.17 1.88
CA SER A 81 3.88 4.84 2.23
C SER A 81 4.03 3.35 2.45
N THR A 82 5.15 2.80 1.98
CA THR A 82 5.50 1.41 2.22
C THR A 82 6.87 1.30 2.89
N CYS A 83 7.01 0.38 3.83
CA CYS A 83 8.30 -0.23 4.14
C CYS A 83 8.41 -1.51 3.34
N TYR A 84 9.54 -1.70 2.68
CA TYR A 84 9.78 -2.87 1.83
C TYR A 84 11.16 -3.46 2.08
N ASN A 85 11.29 -4.74 1.77
CA ASN A 85 12.57 -5.43 1.72
C ASN A 85 12.96 -5.65 0.26
N SER A 86 14.14 -5.18 -0.12
CA SER A 86 14.69 -5.32 -1.46
C SER A 86 15.98 -6.13 -1.46
N LEU A 87 16.26 -6.81 -2.57
CA LEU A 87 17.50 -7.55 -2.76
C LEU A 87 18.48 -6.71 -3.58
N THR A 88 19.63 -6.41 -2.99
CA THR A 88 20.72 -5.71 -3.69
C THR A 88 21.46 -6.63 -4.66
N SER A 89 22.27 -6.07 -5.56
CA SER A 89 23.13 -6.81 -6.49
C SER A 89 24.03 -7.83 -5.80
N ASP A 90 24.41 -7.54 -4.55
CA ASP A 90 25.32 -8.36 -3.75
C ASP A 90 24.57 -9.44 -2.95
N MET A 91 23.31 -9.72 -3.31
CA MET A 91 22.42 -10.69 -2.66
C MET A 91 22.12 -10.37 -1.18
N ASN A 92 22.31 -9.11 -0.76
CA ASN A 92 21.95 -8.66 0.58
C ASN A 92 20.53 -8.08 0.60
N CYS A 93 19.75 -8.48 1.62
CA CYS A 93 18.43 -7.92 1.90
C CYS A 93 18.57 -6.56 2.59
N VAL A 94 17.97 -5.53 2.01
CA VAL A 94 17.99 -4.17 2.53
C VAL A 94 16.57 -3.67 2.71
N MET A 95 16.28 -3.17 3.90
CA MET A 95 15.02 -2.50 4.20
C MET A 95 15.04 -1.08 3.63
N GLY A 96 14.00 -0.74 2.89
CA GLY A 96 13.75 0.59 2.36
C GLY A 96 12.37 1.10 2.79
N SER A 97 12.19 2.42 2.75
CA SER A 97 10.90 3.05 2.93
C SER A 97 10.69 4.09 1.84
N ALA A 98 9.48 4.16 1.30
CA ALA A 98 9.17 5.12 0.25
C ALA A 98 7.72 5.60 0.32
N LEU A 99 7.52 6.80 -0.21
CA LEU A 99 6.24 7.40 -0.50
C LEU A 99 5.91 7.17 -1.98
N TRP A 100 4.69 6.72 -2.22
CA TRP A 100 4.15 6.42 -3.53
C TRP A 100 2.89 7.22 -3.78
N ARG A 101 2.64 7.51 -5.05
CA ARG A 101 1.36 8.02 -5.53
C ARG A 101 0.67 6.93 -6.34
N ILE A 102 -0.61 6.76 -6.07
CA ILE A 102 -1.52 5.94 -6.84
C ILE A 102 -1.86 6.72 -8.12
N PRO A 103 -1.58 6.17 -9.32
CA PRO A 103 -1.88 6.87 -10.57
C PRO A 103 -3.38 6.93 -10.83
N ASP A 104 -3.86 8.05 -11.38
CA ASP A 104 -5.27 8.26 -11.75
C ASP A 104 -5.66 7.58 -13.07
N THR A 105 -4.70 6.95 -13.76
CA THR A 105 -4.87 6.52 -15.16
C THR A 105 -5.34 5.08 -15.27
N GLN A 106 -6.45 4.86 -15.98
CA GLN A 106 -6.87 3.55 -16.43
C GLN A 106 -6.05 3.17 -17.68
N SER A 107 -4.93 2.46 -17.50
CA SER A 107 -4.16 1.87 -18.58
C SER A 107 -4.64 0.45 -18.92
N ASP A 108 -4.45 0.01 -20.17
CA ASP A 108 -4.72 -1.37 -20.60
C ASP A 108 -3.83 -2.40 -19.88
N THR A 109 -2.74 -1.95 -19.28
CA THR A 109 -1.80 -2.75 -18.48
C THR A 109 -1.95 -2.44 -17.00
N THR A 110 -1.51 -3.35 -16.13
CA THR A 110 -1.53 -3.12 -14.68
C THR A 110 -0.68 -1.89 -14.35
N PRO A 111 -1.28 -0.82 -13.78
CA PRO A 111 -0.57 0.41 -13.49
C PRO A 111 0.55 0.19 -12.46
N VAL A 112 1.54 1.05 -12.47
CA VAL A 112 2.67 1.01 -11.54
C VAL A 112 2.54 2.16 -10.55
N LEU A 113 2.82 1.91 -9.27
CA LEU A 113 2.93 2.97 -8.27
C LEU A 113 4.03 3.97 -8.65
N GLU A 114 3.70 5.26 -8.56
CA GLU A 114 4.63 6.34 -8.86
C GLU A 114 5.48 6.64 -7.63
N LEU A 115 6.80 6.47 -7.73
CA LEU A 115 7.71 6.82 -6.64
C LEU A 115 7.74 8.34 -6.46
N VAL A 116 7.27 8.83 -5.32
CA VAL A 116 7.30 10.25 -4.96
C VAL A 116 8.61 10.59 -4.26
N GLN A 117 8.98 9.78 -3.27
CA GLN A 117 10.17 10.03 -2.45
C GLN A 117 10.62 8.76 -1.76
N THR A 118 11.91 8.43 -1.84
CA THR A 118 12.53 7.46 -0.95
C THR A 118 12.83 8.13 0.39
N LEU A 119 12.38 7.50 1.47
CA LEU A 119 12.67 7.92 2.84
C LEU A 119 13.98 7.24 3.24
N ASP A 120 15.04 8.03 3.41
CA ASP A 120 16.33 7.50 3.84
C ASP A 120 16.24 7.03 5.30
N THR A 121 16.13 5.72 5.47
CA THR A 121 16.12 5.05 6.76
C THR A 121 17.45 4.35 7.08
N GLN A 122 18.48 4.51 6.23
CA GLN A 122 19.76 3.79 6.40
C GLN A 122 20.48 4.19 7.69
N SER A 123 20.37 5.45 8.07
CA SER A 123 20.90 5.99 9.33
C SER A 123 20.25 5.37 10.59
N HIS A 124 19.09 4.73 10.44
CA HIS A 124 18.35 4.08 11.52
C HIS A 124 18.51 2.54 11.53
N GLY A 125 19.39 1.99 10.69
CA GLY A 125 19.69 0.56 10.61
C GLY A 125 18.66 -0.27 9.84
N SER A 126 18.86 -1.59 9.79
CA SER A 126 18.01 -2.54 9.05
C SER A 126 16.70 -2.90 9.75
N GLU A 127 16.39 -2.28 10.89
CA GLU A 127 15.25 -2.64 11.74
C GLU A 127 13.99 -1.79 11.54
N VAL A 128 13.96 -0.86 10.58
CA VAL A 128 12.75 -0.09 10.27
C VAL A 128 11.72 -0.99 9.58
N LYS A 129 10.88 -1.61 10.39
CA LYS A 129 9.85 -2.58 9.96
C LYS A 129 8.50 -1.93 9.71
N VAL A 130 8.28 -0.71 10.22
CA VAL A 130 6.99 -0.01 10.18
C VAL A 130 7.22 1.49 10.01
N SER A 131 6.51 2.08 9.05
CA SER A 131 6.33 3.52 8.94
C SER A 131 4.86 3.83 9.17
N LYS A 132 4.56 4.68 10.16
CA LYS A 132 3.19 5.18 10.40
C LYS A 132 3.14 6.65 10.05
N LYS A 133 2.14 7.05 9.25
CA LYS A 133 1.81 8.46 9.06
C LYS A 133 0.79 8.88 10.12
N HIS A 134 1.07 10.00 10.79
CA HIS A 134 0.15 10.58 11.76
C HIS A 134 -0.49 11.83 11.16
N LEU A 135 -1.78 12.04 11.45
CA LEU A 135 -2.46 13.28 11.12
C LEU A 135 -1.82 14.40 11.95
N ILE A 136 -1.29 15.42 11.29
CA ILE A 136 -0.81 16.64 11.96
C ILE A 136 -1.69 17.78 11.46
N ILE A 137 -2.52 18.35 12.35
CA ILE A 137 -3.31 19.53 12.05
C ILE A 137 -2.35 20.74 12.12
N PRO A 138 -2.08 21.45 11.01
CA PRO A 138 -1.22 22.62 11.06
C PRO A 138 -1.90 23.72 11.89
N GLY A 139 -1.28 24.16 12.98
CA GLY A 139 -1.77 25.28 13.80
C GLY A 139 -2.15 24.97 15.24
N SER A 140 -1.95 23.75 15.75
CA SER A 140 -2.06 23.45 17.18
C SER A 140 -0.81 23.88 17.95
N LYS A 141 -0.68 25.18 18.21
CA LYS A 141 0.11 25.71 19.32
C LYS A 141 -0.78 26.59 20.20
#